data_AF-D0LJG4-F1
#
_entry.id   AF-D0LJG4-F1
#
_cell.length_a   1.000
_cell.length_b   1.000
_cell.length_c   1.000
_cell.angle_alpha   90.00
_cell.angle_beta   90.00
_cell.angle_gamma   90.00
#
_symmetry.space_group_name_H-M   'P 1'
#
loop_
_entity.id
_entity.type
_entity.pdbx_description
1 polymer ?
#
loop_
_entity_poly.entity_id
_entity_poly.type
_entity_poly.pdbx_seq_one_letter_code
_entity_poly.pdbx_strand_id
1 'polypeptide(L)'
;MKLRRDLLISVVALVALNLLVALGAIVLLSRMSPAIERILEENVVSIEAAEEMLALLAQGRGMPLGESERARFAEALIRAENNLTEDDEIPVLTEMRQSWPGAVEGEAVASDRLVSALRQLVSINRNAMLRIDERAKRMGVAGAWAGVFMGLLGFVASLGLIRRLRDQIMSPLAELYTTLEAARRGDSFRRCSSVHAPGELRSIFQSVNLMLDREHVAAQRSPDDDGREAVRVTLEHLLDLAEAPAYVVDACGEIVAANRDGLELLEGEGEGGLREALAQVPSGRRSELLEVTPIGEGEAWYCLAQRPDGESVEELPPEDDDANGDDGGGDDDDKSDDGDASVDGDADPSRRG
;
A
#
# COMPACT_ATOMS: atom_id res chain seq x y z
N MET A 1 8.60 -6.69 5.09
CA MET A 1 7.88 -7.12 3.86
C MET A 1 6.82 -6.10 3.39
N LYS A 2 7.03 -4.80 3.60
CA LYS A 2 6.21 -3.69 3.12
C LYS A 2 6.30 -3.56 1.59
N LEU A 3 7.50 -3.62 0.99
CA LEU A 3 7.66 -3.55 -0.48
C LEU A 3 6.88 -4.63 -1.23
N ARG A 4 7.04 -5.90 -0.83
CA ARG A 4 6.30 -7.02 -1.44
C ARG A 4 4.79 -6.80 -1.32
N ARG A 5 4.31 -6.39 -0.15
CA ARG A 5 2.89 -6.14 0.09
C ARG A 5 2.37 -5.00 -0.77
N ASP A 6 3.07 -3.88 -0.86
CA ASP A 6 2.65 -2.71 -1.64
C ASP A 6 2.62 -3.00 -3.15
N LEU A 7 3.59 -3.78 -3.64
CA LEU A 7 3.59 -4.29 -5.01
C LEU A 7 2.41 -5.22 -5.27
N LEU A 8 2.20 -6.18 -4.38
CA LEU A 8 1.13 -7.16 -4.52
C LEU A 8 -0.23 -6.47 -4.48
N ILE A 9 -0.43 -5.50 -3.59
CA ILE A 9 -1.65 -4.66 -3.55
C ILE A 9 -1.82 -3.93 -4.88
N SER A 10 -0.76 -3.33 -5.43
CA SER A 10 -0.86 -2.56 -6.69
C SER A 10 -1.19 -3.47 -7.88
N VAL A 11 -0.58 -4.66 -7.95
CA VAL A 11 -0.85 -5.66 -9.00
C VAL A 11 -2.26 -6.22 -8.86
N VAL A 12 -2.67 -6.62 -7.64
CA VAL A 12 -4.02 -7.13 -7.38
C VAL A 12 -5.07 -6.06 -7.69
N ALA A 13 -4.84 -4.80 -7.32
CA ALA A 13 -5.72 -3.70 -7.65
C ALA A 13 -5.85 -3.52 -9.18
N LEU A 14 -4.75 -3.61 -9.93
CA LEU A 14 -4.79 -3.51 -11.38
C LEU A 14 -5.53 -4.70 -12.02
N VAL A 15 -5.31 -5.92 -11.53
CA VAL A 15 -6.02 -7.12 -12.00
C VAL A 15 -7.51 -7.01 -11.69
N ALA A 16 -7.87 -6.62 -10.48
CA ALA A 16 -9.26 -6.41 -10.07
C ALA A 16 -9.94 -5.33 -10.92
N LEU A 17 -9.24 -4.22 -11.19
CA LEU A 17 -9.74 -3.17 -12.07
C LEU A 17 -9.99 -3.67 -13.50
N ASN A 18 -9.05 -4.42 -14.08
CA ASN A 18 -9.23 -5.01 -15.40
C ASN A 18 -10.39 -6.02 -15.44
N LEU A 19 -10.56 -6.82 -14.38
CA LEU A 19 -11.68 -7.74 -14.27
C LEU A 19 -13.01 -6.99 -14.18
N LEU A 20 -13.08 -5.91 -13.41
CA LEU A 20 -14.27 -5.05 -13.33
C LEU A 20 -14.60 -4.41 -14.68
N VAL A 21 -13.58 -3.94 -15.41
CA VAL A 21 -13.77 -3.41 -16.77
C VAL A 21 -14.30 -4.50 -17.72
N ALA A 22 -13.72 -5.71 -17.69
CA ALA A 22 -14.18 -6.82 -18.53
C ALA A 22 -15.61 -7.24 -18.20
N LEU A 23 -15.94 -7.40 -16.91
CA LEU A 23 -17.29 -7.70 -16.45
C LEU A 23 -18.26 -6.57 -16.81
N GLY A 24 -17.86 -5.32 -16.65
CA GLY A 24 -18.64 -4.15 -17.04
C GLY A 24 -18.97 -4.16 -18.54
N ALA A 25 -17.99 -4.48 -19.38
CA ALA A 25 -18.20 -4.63 -20.82
C ALA A 25 -19.17 -5.77 -21.15
N ILE A 26 -19.03 -6.94 -20.50
CA ILE A 26 -19.93 -8.08 -20.70
C ILE A 26 -21.37 -7.73 -20.28
N VAL A 27 -21.56 -7.12 -19.11
CA VAL A 27 -22.89 -6.71 -18.60
C VAL A 27 -23.53 -5.68 -19.51
N LEU A 28 -22.73 -4.74 -20.02
CA LEU A 28 -23.21 -3.70 -20.91
C LEU A 28 -23.65 -4.29 -22.26
N LEU A 29 -22.92 -5.28 -22.79
CA LEU A 29 -23.33 -6.01 -24.00
C LEU A 29 -24.56 -6.89 -23.75
N SER A 30 -24.63 -7.59 -22.61
CA SER A 30 -25.73 -8.53 -22.33
C SER A 30 -27.07 -7.86 -22.08
N ARG A 31 -27.07 -6.61 -21.59
CA ARG A 31 -28.31 -5.84 -21.37
C ARG A 31 -28.97 -5.31 -22.65
N MET A 32 -28.27 -5.28 -23.80
CA MET A 32 -28.83 -4.69 -25.02
C MET A 32 -29.69 -5.62 -25.85
N SER A 33 -29.39 -6.92 -25.91
CA SER A 33 -30.11 -7.86 -26.79
C SER A 33 -31.57 -8.15 -26.36
N PRO A 34 -31.86 -8.54 -25.10
CA PRO A 34 -33.09 -9.28 -24.82
C PRO A 34 -34.38 -8.45 -24.97
N ALA A 35 -34.33 -7.16 -24.62
CA ALA A 35 -35.50 -6.30 -24.66
C ALA A 35 -35.84 -5.85 -26.09
N ILE A 36 -34.84 -5.68 -26.94
CA ILE A 36 -35.05 -5.26 -28.34
C ILE A 36 -35.52 -6.45 -29.18
N GLU A 37 -34.93 -7.61 -28.96
CA GLU A 37 -35.25 -8.84 -29.69
C GLU A 37 -36.71 -9.26 -29.46
N ARG A 38 -37.16 -9.25 -28.21
CA ARG A 38 -38.56 -9.58 -27.87
C ARG A 38 -39.56 -8.64 -28.54
N ILE A 39 -39.32 -7.32 -28.50
CA ILE A 39 -40.26 -6.37 -29.11
C ILE A 39 -40.24 -6.48 -30.65
N LEU A 40 -39.08 -6.77 -31.25
CA LEU A 40 -38.99 -7.04 -32.69
C LEU A 40 -39.77 -8.30 -33.08
N GLU A 41 -39.60 -9.40 -32.35
CA GLU A 41 -40.35 -10.64 -32.58
C GLU A 41 -41.86 -10.44 -32.47
N GLU A 42 -42.31 -9.77 -31.41
CA GLU A 42 -43.73 -9.46 -31.22
C GLU A 42 -44.25 -8.58 -32.37
N ASN A 43 -43.58 -7.50 -32.78
CA ASN A 43 -44.03 -6.69 -33.92
C ASN A 43 -44.07 -7.47 -35.26
N VAL A 44 -43.15 -8.42 -35.49
CA VAL A 44 -43.15 -9.26 -36.71
C VAL A 44 -44.42 -10.12 -36.75
N VAL A 45 -44.80 -10.74 -35.65
CA VAL A 45 -46.00 -11.59 -35.56
C VAL A 45 -47.27 -10.81 -35.90
N SER A 46 -47.40 -9.57 -35.40
CA SER A 46 -48.55 -8.70 -35.70
C SER A 46 -48.60 -8.28 -37.18
N ILE A 47 -47.44 -8.01 -37.80
CA ILE A 47 -47.36 -7.71 -39.23
C ILE A 47 -47.73 -8.93 -40.08
N GLU A 48 -47.19 -10.11 -39.77
CA GLU A 48 -47.50 -11.35 -40.49
C GLU A 48 -49.00 -11.70 -40.43
N ALA A 49 -49.61 -11.54 -39.26
CA ALA A 49 -51.05 -11.71 -39.09
C ALA A 49 -51.86 -10.73 -39.96
N ALA A 50 -51.44 -9.46 -40.01
CA ALA A 50 -52.08 -8.44 -40.86
C ALA A 50 -51.90 -8.71 -42.36
N GLU A 51 -50.73 -9.18 -42.78
CA GLU A 51 -50.44 -9.57 -44.16
C GLU A 51 -51.24 -10.80 -44.58
N GLU A 52 -51.40 -11.79 -43.70
CA GLU A 52 -52.26 -12.96 -43.95
C GLU A 52 -53.73 -12.55 -44.12
N MET A 53 -54.24 -11.67 -43.24
CA MET A 53 -55.60 -11.13 -43.35
C MET A 53 -55.81 -10.38 -44.67
N LEU A 54 -54.86 -9.53 -45.09
CA LEU A 54 -54.90 -8.84 -46.38
C LEU A 54 -54.87 -9.82 -47.57
N ALA A 55 -54.06 -10.87 -47.51
CA ALA A 55 -53.96 -11.88 -48.55
C ALA A 55 -55.27 -12.65 -48.74
N LEU A 56 -55.95 -13.01 -47.63
CA LEU A 56 -57.25 -13.68 -47.66
C LEU A 56 -58.32 -12.77 -48.31
N LEU A 57 -58.39 -11.49 -47.92
CA LEU A 57 -59.33 -10.53 -48.51
C LEU A 57 -59.06 -10.33 -50.02
N ALA A 58 -57.79 -10.28 -50.42
CA ALA A 58 -57.41 -10.12 -51.83
C ALA A 58 -57.80 -11.35 -52.68
N GLN A 59 -57.75 -12.56 -52.12
CA GLN A 59 -58.18 -13.79 -52.79
C GLN A 59 -59.69 -13.81 -53.01
N GLY A 60 -60.47 -13.32 -52.04
CA GLY A 60 -61.93 -13.24 -52.13
C GLY A 60 -62.44 -12.30 -53.24
N ARG A 61 -61.65 -11.31 -53.69
CA ARG A 61 -62.03 -10.33 -54.73
C ARG A 61 -63.41 -9.67 -54.53
N GLY A 62 -63.79 -9.43 -53.27
CA GLY A 62 -65.11 -8.87 -52.91
C GLY A 62 -66.26 -9.88 -52.93
N MET A 63 -65.99 -11.17 -53.15
CA MET A 63 -66.94 -12.25 -52.90
C MET A 63 -66.82 -12.74 -51.44
N PRO A 64 -67.88 -13.37 -50.89
CA PRO A 64 -67.82 -13.97 -49.57
C PRO A 64 -66.68 -14.99 -49.46
N LEU A 65 -65.88 -14.90 -48.39
CA LEU A 65 -64.83 -15.88 -48.10
C LEU A 65 -65.44 -17.24 -47.75
N GLY A 66 -64.78 -18.31 -48.16
CA GLY A 66 -65.13 -19.68 -47.78
C GLY A 66 -64.94 -19.93 -46.29
N GLU A 67 -65.57 -20.97 -45.75
CA GLU A 67 -65.53 -21.29 -44.31
C GLU A 67 -64.11 -21.49 -43.78
N SER A 68 -63.24 -22.15 -44.55
CA SER A 68 -61.82 -22.33 -44.21
C SER A 68 -61.04 -21.01 -44.19
N GLU A 69 -61.32 -20.10 -45.11
CA GLU A 69 -60.67 -18.77 -45.18
C GLU A 69 -61.12 -17.89 -44.02
N ARG A 70 -62.41 -17.94 -43.66
CA ARG A 70 -62.97 -17.25 -42.49
C ARG A 70 -62.33 -17.73 -41.19
N ALA A 71 -62.14 -19.04 -41.03
CA ALA A 71 -61.49 -19.60 -39.84
C ALA A 71 -60.04 -19.12 -39.72
N ARG A 72 -59.28 -19.14 -40.83
CA ARG A 72 -57.90 -18.62 -40.87
C ARG A 72 -57.83 -17.13 -40.60
N PHE A 73 -58.77 -16.36 -41.14
CA PHE A 73 -58.86 -14.92 -40.86
C PHE A 73 -59.09 -14.66 -39.37
N ALA A 74 -60.05 -15.37 -38.76
CA ALA A 74 -60.33 -15.24 -37.33
C ALA A 74 -59.13 -15.63 -36.46
N GLU A 75 -58.40 -16.69 -36.83
CA GLU A 75 -57.17 -17.11 -36.13
C GLU A 75 -56.06 -16.05 -36.26
N ALA A 76 -55.86 -15.47 -37.45
CA ALA A 76 -54.92 -14.38 -37.65
C ALA A 76 -55.31 -13.13 -36.84
N LEU A 77 -56.59 -12.77 -36.78
CA LEU A 77 -57.08 -11.66 -35.97
C LEU A 77 -56.83 -11.91 -34.47
N ILE A 78 -57.14 -13.11 -33.97
CA ILE A 78 -56.89 -13.49 -32.57
C ILE A 78 -55.39 -13.42 -32.25
N ARG A 79 -54.52 -13.87 -33.17
CA ARG A 79 -53.06 -13.74 -32.98
C ARG A 79 -52.62 -12.28 -32.87
N ALA A 80 -53.12 -11.40 -33.75
CA ALA A 80 -52.83 -9.98 -33.67
C ALA A 80 -53.35 -9.33 -32.38
N GLU A 81 -54.56 -9.71 -31.93
CA GLU A 81 -55.17 -9.19 -30.70
C GLU A 81 -54.44 -9.66 -29.42
N ASN A 82 -53.92 -10.89 -29.42
CA ASN A 82 -53.16 -11.43 -28.29
C ASN A 82 -51.72 -10.89 -28.22
N ASN A 83 -51.29 -10.15 -29.24
CA ASN A 83 -49.93 -9.67 -29.41
C ASN A 83 -49.89 -8.15 -29.51
N LEU A 84 -50.55 -7.50 -28.56
CA LEU A 84 -50.60 -6.06 -28.43
C LEU A 84 -49.23 -5.52 -27.97
N THR A 85 -48.55 -4.78 -28.84
CA THR A 85 -47.22 -4.23 -28.55
C THR A 85 -47.24 -2.74 -28.25
N GLU A 86 -48.19 -2.00 -28.81
CA GLU A 86 -48.29 -0.54 -28.71
C GLU A 86 -49.73 -0.13 -28.38
N ASP A 87 -49.89 0.88 -27.52
CA ASP A 87 -51.22 1.36 -27.08
C ASP A 87 -52.08 1.85 -28.27
N ASP A 88 -51.42 2.35 -29.32
CA ASP A 88 -52.05 2.84 -30.55
C ASP A 88 -52.71 1.72 -31.38
N GLU A 89 -52.43 0.44 -31.10
CA GLU A 89 -53.02 -0.70 -31.81
C GLU A 89 -54.45 -0.99 -31.36
N ILE A 90 -54.79 -0.69 -30.11
CA ILE A 90 -56.09 -0.96 -29.49
C ILE A 90 -57.28 -0.39 -30.31
N PRO A 91 -57.29 0.90 -30.70
CA PRO A 91 -58.40 1.44 -31.49
C PRO A 91 -58.49 0.79 -32.88
N VAL A 92 -57.36 0.45 -33.50
CA VAL A 92 -57.31 -0.16 -34.84
C VAL A 92 -57.84 -1.59 -34.80
N LEU A 93 -57.41 -2.39 -33.83
CA LEU A 93 -57.91 -3.76 -33.63
C LEU A 93 -59.41 -3.77 -33.29
N THR A 94 -59.89 -2.77 -32.55
CA THR A 94 -61.33 -2.61 -32.27
C THR A 94 -62.12 -2.34 -33.56
N GLU A 95 -61.60 -1.48 -34.44
CA GLU A 95 -62.21 -1.20 -35.74
C GLU A 95 -62.20 -2.44 -36.65
N MET A 96 -61.11 -3.20 -36.66
CA MET A 96 -60.99 -4.48 -37.37
C MET A 96 -62.05 -5.48 -36.88
N ARG A 97 -62.18 -5.63 -35.56
CA ARG A 97 -63.17 -6.52 -34.93
C ARG A 97 -64.62 -6.17 -35.30
N GLN A 98 -64.92 -4.88 -35.47
CA GLN A 98 -66.25 -4.42 -35.88
C GLN A 98 -66.49 -4.61 -37.38
N SER A 99 -65.47 -4.41 -38.21
CA SER A 99 -65.62 -4.38 -39.68
C SER A 99 -65.45 -5.74 -40.34
N TRP A 100 -64.76 -6.70 -39.71
CA TRP A 100 -64.45 -7.98 -40.36
C TRP A 100 -65.66 -8.86 -40.71
N PRO A 101 -66.77 -8.93 -39.93
CA PRO A 101 -67.89 -9.80 -40.29
C PRO A 101 -68.53 -9.41 -41.63
N GLY A 102 -68.72 -8.10 -41.87
CA GLY A 102 -69.24 -7.60 -43.15
C GLY A 102 -68.22 -7.74 -44.30
N ALA A 103 -66.93 -7.55 -44.01
CA ALA A 103 -65.89 -7.70 -45.01
C ALA A 103 -65.78 -9.14 -45.54
N VAL A 104 -65.89 -10.15 -44.67
CA VAL A 104 -65.84 -11.58 -45.08
C VAL A 104 -67.11 -12.04 -45.80
N GLU A 105 -68.17 -11.25 -45.75
CA GLU A 105 -69.41 -11.44 -46.52
C GLU A 105 -69.37 -10.74 -47.89
N GLY A 106 -68.29 -10.01 -48.20
CA GLY A 106 -68.11 -9.32 -49.47
C GLY A 106 -68.71 -7.91 -49.50
N GLU A 107 -69.08 -7.33 -48.35
CA GLU A 107 -69.54 -5.95 -48.29
C GLU A 107 -68.38 -4.99 -48.61
N ALA A 108 -68.52 -4.20 -49.68
CA ALA A 108 -67.46 -3.32 -50.16
C ALA A 108 -67.02 -2.28 -49.12
N VAL A 109 -67.97 -1.64 -48.43
CA VAL A 109 -67.67 -0.60 -47.42
C VAL A 109 -66.96 -1.18 -46.20
N ALA A 110 -67.38 -2.36 -45.74
CA ALA A 110 -66.73 -3.04 -44.62
C ALA A 110 -65.33 -3.53 -45.00
N SER A 111 -65.16 -4.02 -46.24
CA SER A 111 -63.86 -4.42 -46.80
C SER A 111 -62.88 -3.26 -46.87
N ASP A 112 -63.31 -2.08 -47.37
CA ASP A 112 -62.45 -0.90 -47.44
C ASP A 112 -62.00 -0.42 -46.06
N ARG A 113 -62.93 -0.41 -45.08
CA ARG A 113 -62.60 -0.07 -43.68
C ARG A 113 -61.60 -1.05 -43.08
N LEU A 114 -61.84 -2.35 -43.26
CA LEU A 114 -60.95 -3.39 -42.76
C LEU A 114 -59.55 -3.30 -43.40
N VAL A 115 -59.46 -3.09 -44.72
CA VAL A 115 -58.19 -2.91 -45.42
C VAL A 115 -57.45 -1.67 -44.93
N SER A 116 -58.17 -0.56 -44.69
CA SER A 116 -57.60 0.66 -44.11
C SER A 116 -57.03 0.39 -42.71
N ALA A 117 -57.81 -0.26 -41.85
CA ALA A 117 -57.39 -0.60 -40.49
C ALA A 117 -56.18 -1.56 -40.48
N LEU A 118 -56.18 -2.59 -41.34
CA LEU A 118 -55.03 -3.50 -41.50
C LEU A 118 -53.75 -2.75 -41.93
N ARG A 119 -53.85 -1.82 -42.89
CA ARG A 119 -52.72 -0.99 -43.30
C ARG A 119 -52.23 -0.08 -42.18
N GLN A 120 -53.16 0.45 -41.38
CA GLN A 120 -52.82 1.27 -40.23
C GLN A 120 -52.09 0.44 -39.16
N LEU A 121 -52.55 -0.78 -38.86
CA LEU A 121 -51.90 -1.70 -37.94
C LEU A 121 -50.45 -2.00 -38.38
N VAL A 122 -50.24 -2.32 -39.66
CA VAL A 122 -48.90 -2.53 -40.23
C VAL A 122 -48.03 -1.27 -40.11
N SER A 123 -48.61 -0.09 -40.35
CA SER A 123 -47.87 1.17 -40.22
C SER A 123 -47.46 1.46 -38.78
N ILE A 124 -48.31 1.18 -37.80
CA ILE A 124 -48.02 1.36 -36.37
C ILE A 124 -46.84 0.46 -35.98
N ASN A 125 -46.91 -0.83 -36.31
CA ASN A 125 -45.86 -1.81 -36.01
C ASN A 125 -44.53 -1.46 -36.71
N ARG A 126 -44.56 -1.06 -37.99
CA ARG A 126 -43.33 -0.62 -38.69
C ARG A 126 -42.72 0.61 -38.06
N ASN A 127 -43.52 1.59 -37.65
CA ASN A 127 -43.03 2.79 -36.97
C ASN A 127 -42.45 2.43 -35.58
N ALA A 128 -43.06 1.50 -34.86
CA ALA A 128 -42.54 0.98 -33.60
C ALA A 128 -41.15 0.36 -33.78
N MET A 129 -40.99 -0.54 -34.77
CA MET A 129 -39.68 -1.13 -35.11
C MET A 129 -38.61 -0.08 -35.42
N LEU A 130 -38.95 0.97 -36.19
CA LEU A 130 -38.00 2.06 -36.51
C LEU A 130 -37.56 2.82 -35.25
N ARG A 131 -38.49 3.15 -34.34
CA ARG A 131 -38.16 3.81 -33.06
C ARG A 131 -37.25 2.94 -32.20
N ILE A 132 -37.49 1.63 -32.18
CA ILE A 132 -36.69 0.67 -31.43
C ILE A 132 -35.28 0.56 -32.03
N ASP A 133 -35.14 0.49 -33.35
CA ASP A 133 -33.85 0.49 -34.03
C ASP A 133 -33.05 1.78 -33.74
N GLU A 134 -33.68 2.95 -33.80
CA GLU A 134 -33.03 4.21 -33.41
C GLU A 134 -32.59 4.22 -31.95
N ARG A 135 -33.41 3.65 -31.05
CA ARG A 135 -33.06 3.52 -29.64
C ARG A 135 -31.89 2.55 -29.47
N ALA A 136 -31.89 1.42 -30.17
CA ALA A 136 -30.81 0.43 -30.17
C ALA A 136 -29.49 1.07 -30.63
N LYS A 137 -29.51 1.84 -31.71
CA LYS A 137 -28.34 2.59 -32.22
C LYS A 137 -27.81 3.57 -31.18
N ARG A 138 -28.67 4.38 -30.57
CA ARG A 138 -28.27 5.35 -29.53
C ARG A 138 -27.68 4.66 -28.31
N MET A 139 -28.28 3.54 -27.88
CA MET A 139 -27.74 2.71 -26.81
C MET A 139 -26.36 2.15 -27.19
N GLY A 140 -26.20 1.62 -28.40
CA GLY A 140 -24.91 1.13 -28.90
C GLY A 140 -23.81 2.20 -28.88
N VAL A 141 -24.11 3.44 -29.28
CA VAL A 141 -23.15 4.55 -29.22
C VAL A 141 -22.75 4.88 -27.78
N ALA A 142 -23.72 4.93 -26.85
CA ALA A 142 -23.42 5.15 -25.43
C ALA A 142 -22.55 4.03 -24.85
N GLY A 143 -22.84 2.78 -25.24
CA GLY A 143 -22.04 1.61 -24.87
C GLY A 143 -20.59 1.67 -25.38
N ALA A 144 -20.41 2.09 -26.63
CA ALA A 144 -19.09 2.28 -27.22
C ALA A 144 -18.27 3.33 -26.46
N TRP A 145 -18.88 4.47 -26.12
CA TRP A 145 -18.22 5.49 -25.29
C TRP A 145 -17.83 4.97 -23.91
N ALA A 146 -18.73 4.21 -23.24
CA ALA A 146 -18.40 3.58 -21.97
C ALA A 146 -17.18 2.65 -22.09
N GLY A 147 -17.11 1.84 -23.15
CA GLY A 147 -15.95 0.99 -23.44
C GLY A 147 -14.65 1.78 -23.64
N VAL A 148 -14.70 2.89 -24.39
CA VAL A 148 -13.55 3.78 -24.57
C VAL A 148 -13.07 4.37 -23.24
N PHE A 149 -13.97 4.87 -22.40
CA PHE A 149 -13.61 5.42 -21.09
C PHE A 149 -13.02 4.36 -20.16
N MET A 150 -13.60 3.16 -20.13
CA MET A 150 -13.06 2.05 -19.34
C MET A 150 -11.65 1.65 -19.81
N GLY A 151 -11.44 1.56 -21.13
CA GLY A 151 -10.14 1.27 -21.71
C GLY A 151 -9.10 2.35 -21.39
N LEU A 152 -9.49 3.63 -21.49
CA LEU A 152 -8.63 4.76 -21.14
C LEU A 152 -8.24 4.74 -19.66
N LEU A 153 -9.19 4.46 -18.77
CA LEU A 153 -8.96 4.37 -17.34
C LEU A 153 -8.00 3.21 -17.00
N GLY A 154 -8.20 2.04 -17.63
CA GLY A 154 -7.28 0.91 -17.51
C GLY A 154 -5.87 1.25 -17.97
N PHE A 155 -5.75 1.95 -19.11
CA PHE A 155 -4.46 2.41 -19.63
C PHE A 155 -3.75 3.38 -18.69
N VAL A 156 -4.47 4.38 -18.15
CA VAL A 156 -3.92 5.33 -17.17
C VAL A 156 -3.45 4.61 -15.90
N ALA A 157 -4.24 3.65 -15.40
CA ALA A 157 -3.87 2.84 -14.24
C ALA A 157 -2.58 2.03 -14.50
N SER A 158 -2.47 1.38 -15.66
CA SER A 158 -1.26 0.66 -16.07
C SER A 158 -0.04 1.59 -16.16
N LEU A 159 -0.20 2.78 -16.73
CA LEU A 159 0.89 3.76 -16.83
C LEU A 159 1.33 4.25 -15.44
N GLY A 160 0.38 4.43 -14.52
CA GLY A 160 0.65 4.73 -13.11
C GLY A 160 1.48 3.63 -12.43
N LEU A 161 1.13 2.36 -12.65
CA LEU A 161 1.89 1.22 -12.12
C LEU A 161 3.32 1.19 -12.69
N ILE A 162 3.50 1.41 -13.99
CA ILE A 162 4.84 1.45 -14.62
C ILE A 162 5.69 2.56 -14.03
N ARG A 163 5.14 3.78 -13.87
CA ARG A 163 5.85 4.89 -13.22
C ARG A 163 6.26 4.53 -11.79
N ARG A 164 5.34 3.95 -11.02
CA ARG A 164 5.61 3.51 -9.65
C ARG A 164 6.71 2.46 -9.57
N LEU A 165 6.69 1.45 -10.44
CA LEU A 165 7.74 0.42 -10.53
C LEU A 165 9.10 1.03 -10.85
N ARG A 166 9.14 1.96 -11.81
CA ARG A 166 10.38 2.64 -12.20
C ARG A 166 10.96 3.43 -11.03
N ASP A 167 10.14 4.25 -10.38
CA ASP A 167 10.62 5.20 -9.37
C ASP A 167 10.89 4.50 -8.02
N GLN A 168 10.13 3.45 -7.66
CA GLN A 168 10.30 2.75 -6.37
C GLN A 168 11.29 1.58 -6.41
N ILE A 169 11.54 0.97 -7.56
CA ILE A 169 12.37 -0.25 -7.67
C ILE A 169 13.56 -0.03 -8.58
N MET A 170 13.33 0.40 -9.82
CA MET A 170 14.40 0.48 -10.81
C MET A 170 15.40 1.59 -10.48
N SER A 171 14.93 2.76 -10.07
CA SER A 171 15.83 3.87 -9.72
C SER A 171 16.70 3.55 -8.49
N PRO A 172 16.15 3.04 -7.36
CA PRO A 172 16.99 2.64 -6.23
C PRO A 172 17.95 1.50 -6.56
N LEU A 173 17.53 0.48 -7.32
CA LEU A 173 18.44 -0.60 -7.74
C LEU A 173 19.57 -0.10 -8.64
N ALA A 174 19.28 0.83 -9.54
CA ALA A 174 20.31 1.47 -10.37
C ALA A 174 21.30 2.26 -9.51
N GLU A 175 20.82 3.01 -8.53
CA GLU A 175 21.69 3.74 -7.59
C GLU A 175 22.60 2.80 -6.82
N LEU A 176 22.04 1.73 -6.24
CA LEU A 176 22.79 0.70 -5.52
C LEU A 176 23.89 0.09 -6.39
N TYR A 177 23.55 -0.29 -7.63
CA TYR A 177 24.51 -0.82 -8.59
C TYR A 177 25.64 0.18 -8.88
N THR A 178 25.30 1.45 -9.12
CA THR A 178 26.32 2.47 -9.41
C THR A 178 27.23 2.77 -8.21
N THR A 179 26.73 2.72 -6.99
CA THR A 179 27.53 2.93 -5.78
C THR A 179 28.47 1.76 -5.52
N LEU A 180 27.98 0.52 -5.66
CA LEU A 180 28.83 -0.67 -5.54
C LEU A 180 29.91 -0.72 -6.63
N GLU A 181 29.56 -0.36 -7.86
CA GLU A 181 30.52 -0.29 -8.96
C GLU A 181 31.57 0.81 -8.76
N ALA A 182 31.19 1.95 -8.16
CA ALA A 182 32.13 3.02 -7.79
C ALA A 182 33.08 2.58 -6.67
N ALA A 183 32.55 1.94 -5.62
CA ALA A 183 33.35 1.37 -4.55
C ALA A 183 34.35 0.33 -5.06
N ARG A 184 33.92 -0.55 -5.99
CA ARG A 184 34.79 -1.53 -6.65
C ARG A 184 35.94 -0.88 -7.44
N ARG A 185 35.76 0.35 -7.92
CA ARG A 185 36.80 1.13 -8.62
C ARG A 185 37.66 1.97 -7.66
N GLY A 186 37.46 1.85 -6.35
CA GLY A 186 38.23 2.56 -5.33
C GLY A 186 37.60 3.87 -4.86
N ASP A 187 36.43 4.28 -5.39
CA ASP A 187 35.69 5.43 -4.87
C ASP A 187 34.80 4.98 -3.70
N SER A 188 35.40 4.90 -2.52
CA SER A 188 34.73 4.48 -1.28
C SER A 188 33.93 5.59 -0.61
N PHE A 189 33.89 6.82 -1.14
CA PHE A 189 33.18 7.95 -0.55
C PHE A 189 31.74 8.09 -1.04
N ARG A 190 31.41 7.46 -2.17
CA ARG A 190 30.02 7.47 -2.67
C ARG A 190 29.11 6.72 -1.69
N ARG A 191 27.97 7.32 -1.36
CA ARG A 191 26.95 6.75 -0.47
C ARG A 191 25.65 6.57 -1.23
N CYS A 192 24.88 5.54 -0.86
CA CYS A 192 23.51 5.40 -1.32
C CYS A 192 22.60 6.36 -0.54
N SER A 193 21.84 7.20 -1.24
CA SER A 193 21.01 8.26 -0.66
C SER A 193 19.66 8.41 -1.36
N SER A 194 18.97 7.30 -1.66
CA SER A 194 17.61 7.44 -2.19
C SER A 194 16.62 7.78 -1.07
N VAL A 195 16.19 9.04 -1.01
CA VAL A 195 15.12 9.53 -0.12
C VAL A 195 13.81 8.75 -0.35
N HIS A 196 13.60 8.24 -1.56
CA HIS A 196 12.36 7.60 -2.00
C HIS A 196 12.39 6.06 -1.96
N ALA A 197 13.46 5.43 -1.42
CA ALA A 197 13.50 3.97 -1.33
C ALA A 197 12.42 3.43 -0.37
N PRO A 198 11.78 2.31 -0.75
CA PRO A 198 11.03 1.47 0.17
C PRO A 198 11.87 1.07 1.39
N GLY A 199 11.22 0.83 2.53
CA GLY A 199 11.91 0.54 3.79
C GLY A 199 12.89 -0.63 3.72
N GLU A 200 12.57 -1.68 2.98
CA GLU A 200 13.48 -2.81 2.74
C GLU A 200 14.77 -2.39 2.01
N LEU A 201 14.63 -1.65 0.91
CA LEU A 201 15.78 -1.15 0.14
C LEU A 201 16.61 -0.17 0.96
N ARG A 202 15.96 0.66 1.78
CA ARG A 202 16.65 1.58 2.68
C ARG A 202 17.50 0.85 3.71
N SER A 203 17.02 -0.26 4.26
CA SER A 203 17.78 -1.11 5.18
C SER A 203 19.02 -1.69 4.50
N ILE A 204 18.87 -2.18 3.27
CA ILE A 204 20.00 -2.65 2.44
C ILE A 204 21.00 -1.53 2.20
N PHE A 205 20.54 -0.32 1.87
CA PHE A 205 21.40 0.84 1.63
C PHE A 205 22.19 1.23 2.87
N GLN A 206 21.56 1.20 4.04
CA GLN A 206 22.23 1.46 5.31
C GLN A 206 23.28 0.39 5.62
N SER A 207 22.98 -0.89 5.38
CA SER A 207 23.95 -1.98 5.56
C SER A 207 25.15 -1.85 4.62
N VAL A 208 24.91 -1.47 3.36
CA VAL A 208 25.97 -1.23 2.38
C VAL A 208 26.81 -0.01 2.75
N ASN A 209 26.18 1.11 3.12
CA ASN A 209 26.90 2.31 3.57
C ASN A 209 27.76 2.00 4.81
N LEU A 210 27.22 1.27 5.81
CA LEU A 210 27.96 0.85 6.99
C LEU A 210 29.17 -0.03 6.64
N MET A 211 29.02 -0.93 5.67
CA MET A 211 30.12 -1.77 5.20
C MET A 211 31.21 -0.93 4.53
N LEU A 212 30.83 0.03 3.69
CA LEU A 212 31.76 0.97 3.07
C LEU A 212 32.45 1.86 4.10
N ASP A 213 31.74 2.31 5.13
CA ASP A 213 32.31 3.10 6.23
C ASP A 213 33.36 2.29 7.01
N ARG A 214 33.10 1.01 7.29
CA ARG A 214 34.07 0.13 7.95
C ARG A 214 35.33 -0.10 7.13
N GLU A 215 35.19 -0.38 5.84
CA GLU A 215 36.37 -0.51 4.96
C GLU A 215 37.14 0.79 4.88
N HIS A 216 36.45 1.93 4.88
CA HIS A 216 37.09 3.24 4.87
C HIS A 216 37.90 3.50 6.14
N VAL A 217 37.33 3.24 7.32
CA VAL A 217 38.03 3.38 8.62
C VAL A 217 39.22 2.40 8.69
N ALA A 218 39.04 1.17 8.23
CA ALA A 218 40.13 0.18 8.18
C ALA A 218 41.27 0.62 7.24
N ALA A 219 40.96 1.24 6.11
CA ALA A 219 41.95 1.77 5.18
C ALA A 219 42.65 3.05 5.69
N GLN A 220 42.01 3.80 6.60
CA GLN A 220 42.58 5.00 7.21
C GLN A 220 43.40 4.73 8.47
N ARG A 221 43.22 3.59 9.13
CA ARG A 221 44.10 3.14 10.21
C ARG A 221 45.50 2.94 9.64
N SER A 222 46.36 3.91 9.91
CA SER A 222 47.78 3.82 9.61
C SER A 222 48.38 2.67 10.45
N PRO A 223 49.33 1.88 9.93
CA PRO A 223 50.05 0.86 10.71
C PRO A 223 50.66 1.39 12.03
N ASP A 224 50.97 2.68 12.08
CA ASP A 224 51.47 3.37 13.29
C ASP A 224 50.44 3.46 14.42
N ASP A 225 49.15 3.45 14.10
CA ASP A 225 48.07 3.64 15.09
C ASP A 225 47.81 2.36 15.90
N ASP A 226 47.89 1.19 15.25
CA ASP A 226 47.83 -0.12 15.92
C ASP A 226 49.04 -0.33 16.85
N GLY A 227 50.21 0.21 16.48
CA GLY A 227 51.41 0.19 17.33
C GLY A 227 51.25 1.04 18.59
N ARG A 228 50.66 2.24 18.46
CA ARG A 228 50.42 3.14 19.59
C ARG A 228 49.36 2.60 20.56
N GLU A 229 48.31 1.97 20.04
CA GLU A 229 47.28 1.37 20.90
C GLU A 229 47.81 0.17 21.68
N ALA A 230 48.61 -0.70 21.05
CA ALA A 230 49.27 -1.79 21.75
C ALA A 230 50.24 -1.29 22.85
N VAL A 231 50.98 -0.21 22.58
CA VAL A 231 51.85 0.44 23.56
C VAL A 231 51.04 1.03 24.71
N ARG A 232 49.92 1.70 24.42
CA ARG A 232 49.02 2.29 25.44
C ARG A 232 48.48 1.23 26.40
N VAL A 233 47.92 0.15 25.87
CA VAL A 233 47.38 -0.96 26.69
C VAL A 233 48.48 -1.62 27.52
N THR A 234 49.69 -1.77 26.96
CA THR A 234 50.83 -2.33 27.70
C THR A 234 51.28 -1.38 28.83
N LEU A 235 51.29 -0.08 28.56
CA LEU A 235 51.70 0.94 29.52
C LEU A 235 50.70 1.06 30.68
N GLU A 236 49.40 1.03 30.41
CA GLU A 236 48.35 0.95 31.44
C GLU A 236 48.53 -0.28 32.34
N HIS A 237 48.76 -1.46 31.74
CA HIS A 237 48.99 -2.68 32.52
C HIS A 237 50.26 -2.63 33.38
N LEU A 238 51.33 -2.01 32.88
CA LEU A 238 52.57 -1.82 33.65
C LEU A 238 52.40 -0.81 34.79
N LEU A 239 51.57 0.22 34.62
CA LEU A 239 51.24 1.18 35.68
C LEU A 239 50.43 0.53 36.80
N ASP A 240 49.49 -0.34 36.47
CA ASP A 240 48.68 -1.07 37.46
C ASP A 240 49.48 -2.12 38.26
N LEU A 241 50.68 -2.51 37.80
CA LEU A 241 51.59 -3.36 38.58
C LEU A 241 52.33 -2.59 39.69
N ALA A 242 52.29 -1.25 39.68
CA ALA A 242 52.89 -0.46 40.74
C ALA A 242 52.01 -0.49 42.00
N GLU A 243 52.59 -0.90 43.13
CA GLU A 243 51.91 -0.98 44.43
C GLU A 243 51.58 0.40 45.05
N ALA A 244 52.08 1.47 44.45
CA ALA A 244 51.87 2.85 44.89
C ALA A 244 51.13 3.67 43.82
N PRO A 245 50.44 4.76 44.19
CA PRO A 245 49.76 5.64 43.23
C PRO A 245 50.75 6.21 42.21
N ALA A 246 50.55 5.87 40.94
CA ALA A 246 51.51 6.10 39.87
C ALA A 246 50.88 6.92 38.73
N TYR A 247 51.65 7.86 38.19
CA TYR A 247 51.24 8.78 37.14
C TYR A 247 52.30 8.87 36.05
N VAL A 248 51.87 9.10 34.82
CA VAL A 248 52.73 9.52 33.72
C VAL A 248 52.31 10.92 33.31
N VAL A 249 53.25 11.85 33.37
CA VAL A 249 53.03 13.26 33.04
C VAL A 249 53.82 13.62 31.79
N ASP A 250 53.23 14.39 30.88
CA ASP A 250 53.91 14.86 29.67
C ASP A 250 54.73 16.14 29.88
N ALA A 251 55.38 16.62 28.82
CA ALA A 251 56.16 17.87 28.79
C ALA A 251 55.38 19.14 29.16
N CYS A 252 54.04 19.10 29.06
CA CYS A 252 53.17 20.22 29.41
C CYS A 252 52.72 20.17 30.88
N GLY A 253 52.96 19.07 31.59
CA GLY A 253 52.51 18.86 32.96
C GLY A 253 51.12 18.22 33.02
N GLU A 254 50.60 17.70 31.90
CA GLU A 254 49.32 17.01 31.84
C GLU A 254 49.49 15.53 32.17
N ILE A 255 48.55 14.98 32.93
CA ILE A 255 48.54 13.57 33.31
C ILE A 255 48.03 12.78 32.11
N VAL A 256 48.91 11.99 31.49
CA VAL A 256 48.61 11.18 30.30
C VAL A 256 48.05 9.81 30.67
N ALA A 257 48.52 9.25 31.79
CA ALA A 257 48.05 7.98 32.33
C ALA A 257 48.24 7.95 33.86
N ALA A 258 47.40 7.19 34.55
CA ALA A 258 47.48 6.95 35.98
C ALA A 258 47.00 5.53 36.28
N ASN A 259 47.60 4.87 37.27
CA ASN A 259 47.05 3.61 37.76
C ASN A 259 45.80 3.86 38.62
N ARG A 260 45.09 2.79 38.95
CA ARG A 260 43.84 2.87 39.74
C ARG A 260 44.02 3.66 41.04
N ASP A 261 45.01 3.32 41.85
CA ASP A 261 45.30 4.00 43.12
C ASP A 261 45.62 5.49 42.93
N GLY A 262 46.26 5.83 41.80
CA GLY A 262 46.51 7.21 41.38
C GLY A 262 45.23 7.98 41.07
N LEU A 263 44.29 7.37 40.34
CA LEU A 263 43.00 7.99 40.06
C LEU A 263 42.18 8.21 41.34
N GLU A 264 42.12 7.20 42.22
CA GLU A 264 41.41 7.31 43.49
C GLU A 264 42.00 8.41 44.39
N LEU A 265 43.33 8.55 44.41
CA LEU A 265 44.01 9.62 45.15
C LEU A 265 43.78 11.01 44.51
N LEU A 266 43.68 11.07 43.18
CA LEU A 266 43.38 12.31 42.45
C LEU A 266 41.95 12.81 42.64
N GLU A 267 41.00 11.94 42.97
CA GLU A 267 39.57 12.27 43.17
C GLU A 267 39.21 12.59 44.64
N GLY A 268 40.11 12.27 45.61
CA GLY A 268 39.89 12.51 47.04
C GLY A 268 40.10 13.96 47.48
N GLU A 269 39.52 14.38 48.62
CA GLU A 269 39.44 15.78 49.13
C GLU A 269 40.80 16.52 49.39
N GLY A 270 41.96 15.91 49.07
CA GLY A 270 43.30 16.50 49.12
C GLY A 270 43.83 17.06 47.79
N GLU A 271 43.00 17.14 46.73
CA GLU A 271 43.40 17.28 45.31
C GLU A 271 44.38 18.43 44.97
N GLY A 272 44.30 19.56 45.69
CA GLY A 272 44.94 20.81 45.26
C GLY A 272 46.47 20.73 45.20
N GLY A 273 47.08 20.09 46.19
CA GLY A 273 48.55 20.01 46.28
C GLY A 273 49.16 19.04 45.29
N LEU A 274 48.48 17.92 45.00
CA LEU A 274 49.02 16.85 44.16
C LEU A 274 48.95 17.20 42.67
N ARG A 275 47.82 17.71 42.18
CA ARG A 275 47.71 18.15 40.77
C ARG A 275 48.68 19.28 40.46
N GLU A 276 48.84 20.23 41.38
CA GLU A 276 49.80 21.31 41.22
C GLU A 276 51.26 20.80 41.26
N ALA A 277 51.56 19.81 42.11
CA ALA A 277 52.87 19.17 42.14
C ALA A 277 53.18 18.41 40.83
N LEU A 278 52.21 17.66 40.30
CA LEU A 278 52.35 16.93 39.03
C LEU A 278 52.55 17.90 37.85
N ALA A 279 51.79 19.00 37.79
CA ALA A 279 51.93 20.02 36.74
C ALA A 279 53.30 20.73 36.75
N GLN A 280 53.98 20.76 37.90
CA GLN A 280 55.29 21.39 38.04
C GLN A 280 56.45 20.43 37.74
N VAL A 281 56.21 19.13 37.54
CA VAL A 281 57.25 18.12 37.28
C VAL A 281 58.13 18.46 36.06
N PRO A 282 57.59 18.87 34.89
CA PRO A 282 58.42 19.19 33.72
C PRO A 282 59.36 20.38 33.93
N SER A 283 59.01 21.28 34.86
CA SER A 283 59.84 22.43 35.21
C SER A 283 61.06 22.07 36.09
N GLY A 284 61.21 20.80 36.46
CA GLY A 284 62.30 20.29 37.29
C GLY A 284 62.17 20.66 38.77
N ARG A 285 61.01 21.18 39.20
CA ARG A 285 60.76 21.53 40.59
C ARG A 285 60.48 20.26 41.38
N ARG A 286 61.32 19.98 42.39
CA ARG A 286 61.14 18.80 43.25
C ARG A 286 60.00 19.03 44.24
N SER A 287 59.08 18.09 44.29
CA SER A 287 58.06 17.98 45.34
C SER A 287 58.45 16.86 46.29
N GLU A 288 58.25 17.04 47.58
CA GLU A 288 58.46 15.97 48.58
C GLU A 288 57.40 14.87 48.47
N LEU A 289 56.29 15.14 47.76
CA LEU A 289 55.17 14.21 47.59
C LEU A 289 55.36 13.21 46.45
N LEU A 290 56.33 13.43 45.56
CA LEU A 290 56.49 12.69 44.31
C LEU A 290 57.92 12.22 44.12
N GLU A 291 58.11 10.93 43.92
CA GLU A 291 59.33 10.38 43.34
C GLU A 291 59.20 10.40 41.80
N VAL A 292 60.07 11.17 41.15
CA VAL A 292 59.97 11.45 39.72
C VAL A 292 61.13 10.78 38.98
N THR A 293 60.82 9.91 38.03
CA THR A 293 61.77 9.30 37.10
C THR A 293 61.48 9.79 35.68
N PRO A 294 62.43 10.46 35.00
CA PRO A 294 62.22 10.87 33.61
C PRO A 294 62.17 9.64 32.69
N ILE A 295 61.20 9.60 31.79
CA ILE A 295 61.07 8.60 30.73
C ILE A 295 61.53 9.24 29.41
N GLY A 296 62.48 8.61 28.74
CA GLY A 296 63.05 9.11 27.48
C GLY A 296 63.98 10.32 27.69
N GLU A 297 64.19 11.10 26.64
CA GLU A 297 65.04 12.32 26.65
C GLU A 297 64.33 13.52 27.32
N GLY A 298 63.50 13.27 28.34
CA GLY A 298 62.74 14.29 29.07
C GLY A 298 61.43 14.70 28.41
N GLU A 299 60.82 13.81 27.62
CA GLU A 299 59.51 14.05 27.00
C GLU A 299 58.34 13.70 27.93
N ALA A 300 58.57 12.80 28.90
CA ALA A 300 57.59 12.40 29.91
C ALA A 300 58.27 12.05 31.24
N TRP A 301 57.49 12.00 32.32
CA TRP A 301 57.95 11.63 33.64
C TRP A 301 57.01 10.62 34.29
N TYR A 302 57.59 9.54 34.81
CA TYR A 302 56.92 8.62 35.70
C TYR A 302 57.00 9.15 37.13
N CYS A 303 55.85 9.34 37.76
CA CYS A 303 55.73 9.92 39.09
C CYS A 303 55.05 8.91 40.02
N LEU A 304 55.71 8.56 41.12
CA LEU A 304 55.16 7.76 42.21
C LEU A 304 54.82 8.69 43.37
N ALA A 305 53.56 8.74 43.79
CA ALA A 305 53.17 9.51 44.96
C ALA A 305 53.43 8.71 46.24
N GLN A 306 54.11 9.33 47.19
CA GLN A 306 54.26 8.76 48.52
C GLN A 306 52.96 9.00 49.30
N ARG A 307 52.36 7.93 49.84
CA ARG A 307 51.26 8.12 50.80
C ARG A 307 51.83 8.88 52.00
N PRO A 308 51.16 9.96 52.45
CA PRO A 308 51.68 10.84 53.52
C PRO A 308 51.84 10.15 54.88
N ASP A 309 51.33 8.93 55.02
CA ASP A 309 51.37 8.16 56.25
C ASP A 309 52.25 6.93 56.05
N GLY A 310 53.40 6.87 56.73
CA GLY A 310 54.32 5.73 56.73
C GLY A 310 53.79 4.50 57.47
N GLU A 311 52.51 4.16 57.31
CA GLU A 311 51.90 2.94 57.81
C GLU A 311 51.99 1.85 56.73
N SER A 312 52.85 0.86 57.00
CA SER A 312 52.81 -0.44 56.36
C SER A 312 51.40 -1.02 56.45
N VAL A 313 50.82 -1.40 55.30
CA VAL A 313 49.57 -2.14 55.22
C VAL A 313 49.75 -3.46 55.99
N GLU A 314 49.21 -3.50 57.20
CA GLU A 314 49.07 -4.71 57.99
C GLU A 314 48.01 -5.58 57.28
N GLU A 315 48.42 -6.76 56.81
CA GLU A 315 47.52 -7.77 56.23
C GLU A 315 46.38 -8.07 57.21
N LEU A 316 45.17 -7.66 56.85
CA LEU A 316 43.94 -8.09 57.52
C LEU A 316 43.79 -9.61 57.37
N PRO A 317 43.53 -10.35 58.46
CA PRO A 317 43.36 -11.80 58.39
C PRO A 317 42.05 -12.17 57.68
N PRO A 318 41.95 -13.40 57.14
CA PRO A 318 40.70 -13.88 56.56
C PRO A 318 39.65 -14.07 57.66
N GLU A 319 38.54 -13.34 57.57
CA GLU A 319 37.33 -13.64 58.34
C GLU A 319 36.62 -14.82 57.68
N ASP A 320 36.94 -16.01 58.19
CA ASP A 320 36.02 -17.15 58.20
C ASP A 320 34.99 -16.93 59.32
N ASP A 321 33.70 -16.89 59.01
CA ASP A 321 32.71 -17.82 59.57
C ASP A 321 31.25 -17.36 59.29
N ASP A 322 30.54 -18.31 58.66
CA ASP A 322 29.22 -18.81 59.05
C ASP A 322 27.95 -17.96 58.91
N ALA A 323 27.19 -18.35 57.89
CA ALA A 323 25.95 -19.13 58.04
C ALA A 323 24.96 -18.71 59.15
N ASN A 324 23.88 -18.04 58.71
CA ASN A 324 22.46 -18.26 59.02
C ASN A 324 21.75 -16.96 58.64
N GLY A 325 20.69 -16.92 57.86
CA GLY A 325 19.57 -17.82 57.86
C GLY A 325 18.31 -16.97 58.06
N ASP A 326 17.24 -17.41 57.42
CA ASP A 326 15.86 -17.21 57.85
C ASP A 326 15.09 -15.97 57.40
N ASP A 327 14.06 -16.29 56.60
CA ASP A 327 12.66 -15.89 56.68
C ASP A 327 12.28 -14.42 56.94
N GLY A 328 11.46 -13.92 56.01
CA GLY A 328 10.04 -13.79 56.34
C GLY A 328 9.42 -12.41 56.26
N GLY A 329 8.24 -12.36 55.64
CA GLY A 329 7.23 -11.30 55.74
C GLY A 329 7.40 -10.21 54.69
N GLY A 330 6.49 -10.02 53.73
CA GLY A 330 5.06 -9.75 53.96
C GLY A 330 4.91 -8.26 54.29
N ASP A 331 3.95 -7.50 53.79
CA ASP A 331 2.79 -7.74 52.96
C ASP A 331 2.38 -6.36 52.37
N ASP A 332 1.24 -6.37 51.71
CA ASP A 332 0.25 -5.29 51.65
C ASP A 332 0.31 -4.32 50.44
N ASP A 333 -0.54 -4.69 49.48
CA ASP A 333 -1.77 -3.96 49.14
C ASP A 333 -1.65 -2.51 48.66
N ASP A 334 -2.07 -2.31 47.40
CA ASP A 334 -3.31 -1.55 47.24
C ASP A 334 -4.13 -2.04 46.02
N LYS A 335 -5.33 -2.50 46.35
CA LYS A 335 -6.46 -2.78 45.46
C LYS A 335 -7.46 -1.65 45.68
N SER A 336 -7.85 -0.97 44.62
CA SER A 336 -9.17 -0.34 44.44
C SER A 336 -9.17 0.35 43.07
N ASP A 337 -10.24 0.43 42.30
CA ASP A 337 -11.63 0.12 42.57
C ASP A 337 -12.35 -0.13 41.23
N ASP A 338 -13.40 -0.94 41.31
CA ASP A 338 -14.42 -1.11 40.29
C ASP A 338 -15.22 0.20 40.09
N GLY A 339 -15.73 0.40 38.89
CA GLY A 339 -16.52 1.58 38.53
C GLY A 339 -17.43 1.31 37.34
N ASP A 340 -18.33 0.36 37.52
CA ASP A 340 -19.51 0.07 36.71
C ASP A 340 -20.48 1.27 36.68
N ALA A 341 -20.99 1.66 35.50
CA ALA A 341 -22.27 2.38 35.33
C ALA A 341 -22.54 2.82 33.88
N SER A 342 -23.34 2.01 33.17
CA SER A 342 -24.64 2.39 32.60
C SER A 342 -24.81 3.61 31.66
N VAL A 343 -25.37 3.29 30.49
CA VAL A 343 -26.64 3.83 29.94
C VAL A 343 -26.60 5.16 29.17
N ASP A 344 -26.91 5.04 27.88
CA ASP A 344 -27.81 5.84 27.02
C ASP A 344 -27.23 5.79 25.59
N GLY A 345 -27.89 5.25 24.57
CA GLY A 345 -29.25 5.57 24.16
C GLY A 345 -29.12 6.32 22.85
N ASP A 346 -29.22 5.63 21.71
CA ASP A 346 -29.60 6.29 20.46
C ASP A 346 -30.22 5.31 19.47
N ALA A 347 -31.55 5.41 19.42
CA ALA A 347 -32.36 4.97 18.31
C ALA A 347 -32.52 6.18 17.38
N ASP A 348 -32.08 6.09 16.13
CA ASP A 348 -32.64 6.93 15.07
C ASP A 348 -33.15 6.06 13.91
N PRO A 349 -34.48 5.98 13.73
CA PRO A 349 -35.12 5.33 12.60
C PRO A 349 -35.34 6.34 11.48
N SER A 350 -34.41 6.40 10.51
CA SER A 350 -34.64 7.13 9.27
C SER A 350 -35.64 6.38 8.39
N ARG A 351 -36.91 6.79 8.48
CA ARG A 351 -37.99 6.50 7.53
C ARG A 351 -38.19 7.73 6.63
N ARG A 352 -38.24 7.45 5.31
CA ARG A 352 -38.91 8.19 4.22
C ARG A 352 -38.18 9.36 3.54
N GLY A 353 -37.82 9.07 2.28
CA GLY A 353 -38.13 9.88 1.10
C GLY A 353 -38.61 8.94 0.02
#